data_AF-A0A1Y4ATD8-F1
#
_entry.id   AF-A0A1Y4ATD8-F1
#
_cell.length_a   1.000
_cell.length_b   1.000
_cell.length_c   1.000
_cell.angle_alpha   90.00
_cell.angle_beta   90.00
_cell.angle_gamma   90.00
#
_symmetry.space_group_name_H-M   'P 1'
#
loop_
_entity.id
_entity.type
_entity.pdbx_description
1 polymer ?
#
loop_
_entity_poly.entity_id
_entity_poly.type
_entity_poly.pdbx_seq_one_letter_code
_entity_poly.pdbx_strand_id
1 'polypeptide(L)'
;MKKRTVKDFIALYAPEDEEKLVLIQDGVSADKTFLDTYWAAHTHALAMADVQTGQAISGRCYLSWPLTDKERDAGDYSKRFTKGQIYRIKARGWKGDALYEPQWYVTEVLEEGVPCPALEEIWAEYTKPILLEDEVLGTLTLDREMSIFEGTCKWMG
;
A
#
# COMPACT_ATOMS: atom_id res chain seq x y z
N MET A 1 18.90 -18.55 -17.88
CA MET A 1 18.49 -17.15 -17.66
C MET A 1 19.20 -16.62 -16.42
N LYS A 2 19.72 -15.38 -16.46
CA LYS A 2 20.35 -14.76 -15.28
C LYS A 2 19.26 -14.43 -14.26
N LYS A 3 19.44 -14.82 -13.00
CA LYS A 3 18.51 -14.42 -11.93
C LYS A 3 18.74 -12.95 -11.56
N ARG A 4 17.66 -12.24 -11.25
CA ARG A 4 17.67 -10.88 -10.72
C ARG A 4 18.06 -10.88 -9.25
N THR A 5 18.77 -9.85 -8.86
CA THR A 5 19.32 -9.62 -7.53
C THR A 5 18.68 -8.40 -6.90
N VAL A 6 18.90 -8.20 -5.60
CA VAL A 6 18.51 -6.97 -4.91
C VAL A 6 19.08 -5.73 -5.60
N LYS A 7 20.28 -5.83 -6.18
CA LYS A 7 20.86 -4.73 -6.96
C LYS A 7 20.05 -4.41 -8.21
N ASP A 8 19.53 -5.44 -8.88
CA ASP A 8 18.65 -5.27 -10.05
C ASP A 8 17.31 -4.65 -9.63
N PHE A 9 16.76 -4.99 -8.45
CA PHE A 9 15.59 -4.33 -7.89
C PHE A 9 15.84 -2.83 -7.64
N ILE A 10 16.90 -2.50 -6.89
CA ILE A 10 17.23 -1.11 -6.54
C ILE A 10 17.49 -0.27 -7.79
N ALA A 11 18.08 -0.85 -8.84
CA ALA A 11 18.38 -0.15 -10.08
C ALA A 11 17.14 0.42 -10.79
N LEU A 12 15.95 -0.14 -10.51
CA LEU A 12 14.68 0.30 -11.09
C LEU A 12 14.17 1.63 -10.51
N TYR A 13 14.69 2.05 -9.36
CA TYR A 13 14.26 3.25 -8.65
C TYR A 13 15.33 4.35 -8.72
N ALA A 14 14.91 5.59 -8.47
CA ALA A 14 15.78 6.76 -8.31
C ALA A 14 16.88 6.50 -7.26
N PRO A 15 18.10 7.03 -7.45
CA PRO A 15 19.16 6.86 -6.46
C PRO A 15 18.92 7.64 -5.17
N GLU A 16 18.22 8.78 -5.25
CA GLU A 16 17.95 9.68 -4.14
C GLU A 16 16.69 9.29 -3.38
N ASP A 17 16.79 9.32 -2.05
CA ASP A 17 15.65 9.14 -1.15
C ASP A 17 14.89 10.46 -1.00
N GLU A 18 13.57 10.38 -1.10
CA GLU A 18 12.64 11.46 -0.78
C GLU A 18 11.82 11.10 0.44
N GLU A 19 11.53 12.10 1.29
CA GLU A 19 10.63 11.91 2.41
C GLU A 19 9.18 12.18 2.01
N LYS A 20 8.27 11.28 2.39
CA LYS A 20 6.85 11.36 2.07
C LYS A 20 6.02 10.91 3.26
N LEU A 21 4.81 11.45 3.37
CA LEU A 21 3.77 10.90 4.23
C LEU A 21 2.91 9.93 3.44
N VAL A 22 2.64 8.75 3.99
CA VAL A 22 1.84 7.72 3.31
C VAL A 22 0.76 7.19 4.25
N LEU A 23 -0.46 7.08 3.73
CA LEU A 23 -1.58 6.44 4.42
C LEU A 23 -1.73 5.00 3.94
N ILE A 24 -1.57 4.03 4.81
CA ILE A 24 -1.56 2.61 4.43
C ILE A 24 -2.99 2.10 4.22
N GLN A 25 -3.23 1.48 3.06
CA GLN A 25 -4.54 0.95 2.68
C GLN A 25 -4.71 -0.51 3.12
N ASP A 26 -3.70 -1.34 2.85
CA ASP A 26 -3.81 -2.80 2.93
C ASP A 26 -2.71 -3.40 3.82
N GLY A 27 -2.82 -4.68 4.13
CA GLY A 27 -1.75 -5.42 4.80
C GLY A 27 -0.47 -5.52 3.97
N VAL A 28 0.62 -5.98 4.59
CA VAL A 28 1.89 -6.22 3.91
C VAL A 28 1.98 -7.68 3.48
N SER A 29 2.29 -7.90 2.19
CA SER A 29 2.55 -9.21 1.61
C SER A 29 3.99 -9.30 1.11
N ALA A 30 4.47 -10.51 0.79
CA ALA A 30 5.76 -10.68 0.12
C ALA A 30 5.71 -11.83 -0.89
N ASP A 31 6.32 -11.61 -2.05
CA ASP A 31 6.41 -12.59 -3.12
C ASP A 31 7.85 -12.72 -3.63
N LYS A 32 8.15 -13.83 -4.31
CA LYS A 32 9.45 -14.11 -4.92
C LYS A 32 9.21 -14.87 -6.21
N THR A 33 9.57 -14.27 -7.34
CA THR A 33 9.46 -14.97 -8.62
C THR A 33 10.62 -15.96 -8.80
N PHE A 34 10.45 -16.96 -9.68
CA PHE A 34 11.52 -17.92 -10.00
C PHE A 34 12.81 -17.26 -10.52
N LEU A 35 12.67 -16.08 -11.14
CA LEU A 35 13.78 -15.31 -11.67
C LEU A 35 14.49 -14.47 -10.60
N ASP A 36 13.95 -14.37 -9.39
CA ASP A 36 14.51 -13.54 -8.32
C ASP A 36 15.32 -14.33 -7.31
N THR A 37 16.34 -13.67 -6.77
CA THR A 37 17.13 -14.17 -5.64
C THR A 37 16.69 -13.56 -4.31
N TYR A 38 15.75 -12.61 -4.33
CA TYR A 38 15.23 -11.87 -3.19
C TYR A 38 13.71 -12.00 -3.10
N TRP A 39 13.14 -11.70 -1.94
CA TRP A 39 11.70 -11.51 -1.77
C TRP A 39 11.36 -10.03 -1.92
N ALA A 40 10.26 -9.69 -2.57
CA ALA A 40 9.73 -8.33 -2.63
C ALA A 40 8.54 -8.24 -1.67
N ALA A 41 8.75 -7.59 -0.52
CA ALA A 41 7.63 -7.19 0.32
C ALA A 41 6.96 -5.97 -0.27
N HIS A 42 5.64 -5.89 -0.11
CA HIS A 42 4.84 -4.83 -0.68
C HIS A 42 3.54 -4.58 0.07
N THR A 43 3.02 -3.37 -0.10
CA THR A 43 1.69 -2.94 0.35
C THR A 43 1.22 -1.78 -0.52
N HIS A 44 -0.07 -1.44 -0.42
CA HIS A 44 -0.62 -0.26 -1.06
C HIS A 44 -0.81 0.84 -0.03
N ALA A 45 -0.37 2.04 -0.37
CA ALA A 45 -0.82 3.25 0.29
C ALA A 45 -2.04 3.81 -0.48
N LEU A 46 -3.04 4.26 0.27
CA LEU A 46 -4.26 4.84 -0.28
C LEU A 46 -3.98 6.23 -0.88
N ALA A 47 -3.09 6.97 -0.24
CA ALA A 47 -2.67 8.30 -0.68
C ALA A 47 -1.29 8.64 -0.12
N MET A 48 -0.62 9.57 -0.79
CA MET A 48 0.63 10.18 -0.34
C MET A 48 0.48 11.68 -0.17
N ALA A 49 1.17 12.24 0.81
CA ALA A 49 1.26 13.68 1.02
C ALA A 49 2.72 14.14 1.10
N ASP A 50 2.92 15.42 0.77
CA ASP A 50 4.19 16.10 0.96
C ASP A 50 4.45 16.37 2.45
N VAL A 51 5.69 16.16 2.90
CA VAL A 51 6.04 16.29 4.33
C VAL A 51 6.05 17.74 4.80
N GLN A 52 6.35 18.70 3.91
CA GLN A 52 6.46 20.12 4.26
C GLN A 52 5.09 20.80 4.25
N THR A 53 4.29 20.53 3.22
CA THR A 53 2.98 21.19 3.05
C THR A 53 1.83 20.42 3.68
N GLY A 54 1.99 19.11 3.91
CA GLY A 54 0.93 18.21 4.38
C GLY A 54 -0.18 18.00 3.35
N GLN A 55 -0.02 18.46 2.11
CA GLN A 55 -1.02 18.31 1.05
C GLN A 55 -0.88 16.95 0.38
N ALA A 56 -2.02 16.33 0.04
CA ALA A 56 -2.04 15.11 -0.75
C ALA A 56 -1.48 15.39 -2.16
N ILE A 57 -0.46 14.62 -2.55
CA ILE A 57 0.24 14.75 -3.83
C ILE A 57 -0.01 13.57 -4.76
N SER A 58 -0.54 12.46 -4.22
CA SER A 58 -0.84 11.27 -5.00
C SER A 58 -2.00 10.50 -4.37
N GLY A 59 -2.79 9.85 -5.22
CA GLY A 59 -3.74 8.83 -4.79
C GLY A 59 -3.04 7.51 -4.48
N ARG A 60 -3.69 6.40 -4.81
CA ARG A 60 -3.18 5.06 -4.52
C ARG A 60 -1.80 4.84 -5.12
N CYS A 61 -0.90 4.26 -4.35
CA CYS A 61 0.46 3.97 -4.78
C CYS A 61 0.98 2.65 -4.22
N TYR A 62 1.93 2.07 -4.94
CA TYR A 62 2.54 0.79 -4.60
C TYR A 62 3.85 1.00 -3.85
N LEU A 63 3.93 0.48 -2.64
CA LEU A 63 5.12 0.52 -1.80
C LEU A 63 5.77 -0.86 -1.81
N SER A 64 7.09 -0.92 -2.03
CA SER A 64 7.81 -2.20 -1.99
C SER A 64 9.22 -2.07 -1.44
N TRP A 65 9.79 -3.18 -0.96
CA TRP A 65 11.18 -3.26 -0.51
C TRP A 65 11.69 -4.71 -0.58
N PRO A 66 13.00 -4.92 -0.84
CA PRO A 66 13.56 -6.25 -0.91
C PRO A 66 13.76 -6.82 0.50
N LEU A 67 13.60 -8.13 0.63
CA LEU A 67 13.89 -8.90 1.83
C LEU A 67 14.86 -10.05 1.51
N THR A 68 15.68 -10.36 2.49
CA THR A 68 16.44 -11.62 2.54
C THR A 68 15.53 -12.79 2.92
N ASP A 69 15.95 -14.02 2.61
CA ASP A 69 15.21 -15.22 3.02
C ASP A 69 15.02 -15.27 4.55
N LYS A 70 16.01 -14.83 5.33
CA LYS A 70 15.95 -14.77 6.79
C LYS A 70 14.88 -13.80 7.30
N GLU A 71 14.80 -12.60 6.73
CA GLU A 71 13.79 -11.59 7.12
C GLU A 71 12.38 -12.06 6.75
N ARG A 72 12.23 -12.69 5.58
CA ARG A 72 10.97 -13.32 5.19
C ARG A 72 10.56 -14.40 6.16
N ASP A 73 11.47 -15.28 6.55
CA ASP A 73 11.17 -16.40 7.46
C ASP A 73 10.86 -15.94 8.88
N ALA A 74 11.45 -14.84 9.34
CA ALA A 74 11.11 -14.22 10.62
C ALA A 74 9.68 -13.63 10.61
N GLY A 75 9.19 -13.18 9.46
CA GLY A 75 7.81 -12.70 9.29
C GLY A 75 7.54 -11.28 9.83
N ASP A 76 8.49 -10.65 10.54
CA ASP A 76 8.28 -9.32 11.12
C ASP A 76 8.03 -8.23 10.07
N TYR A 77 8.43 -8.45 8.82
CA TYR A 77 8.13 -7.55 7.71
C TYR A 77 6.62 -7.29 7.54
N SER A 78 5.76 -8.25 7.91
CA SER A 78 4.32 -8.13 7.75
C SER A 78 3.69 -7.12 8.73
N LYS A 79 4.42 -6.79 9.80
CA LYS A 79 4.02 -5.83 10.83
C LYS A 79 4.62 -4.43 10.61
N ARG A 80 5.40 -4.24 9.54
CA ARG A 80 6.07 -2.97 9.24
C ARG A 80 5.09 -1.82 9.06
N PHE A 81 3.88 -2.11 8.60
CA PHE A 81 2.83 -1.14 8.35
C PHE A 81 1.48 -1.64 8.88
N THR A 82 0.72 -0.72 9.45
CA THR A 82 -0.65 -0.96 9.94
C THR A 82 -1.65 -0.22 9.04
N LYS A 83 -2.70 -0.93 8.62
CA LYS A 83 -3.81 -0.36 7.82
C LYS A 83 -4.44 0.83 8.52
N GLY A 84 -4.68 1.90 7.77
CA GLY A 84 -5.26 3.16 8.26
C GLY A 84 -4.30 4.06 9.01
N GLN A 85 -3.04 3.65 9.19
CA GLN A 85 -2.03 4.46 9.86
C GLN A 85 -1.23 5.27 8.84
N ILE A 86 -0.83 6.48 9.26
CA ILE A 86 0.01 7.38 8.48
C ILE A 86 1.46 7.25 8.95
N TYR A 87 2.37 7.10 8.01
CA TYR A 87 3.81 6.99 8.25
C TYR A 87 4.58 8.04 7.50
N ARG A 88 5.67 8.53 8.10
CA ARG A 88 6.72 9.27 7.39
C ARG A 88 7.79 8.28 6.97
N ILE A 89 8.02 8.19 5.66
CA ILE A 89 8.96 7.24 5.07
C ILE A 89 10.01 7.97 4.24
N LYS A 90 11.17 7.33 4.09
CA LYS A 90 12.07 7.59 2.96
C LYS A 90 11.76 6.60 1.85
N ALA A 91 11.58 7.11 0.65
CA ALA A 91 11.30 6.29 -0.50
C ALA A 91 11.94 6.83 -1.77
N ARG A 92 12.16 5.93 -2.72
CA ARG A 92 12.71 6.24 -4.04
C ARG A 92 11.63 6.05 -5.09
N GLY A 93 11.43 7.05 -5.93
CA GLY A 93 10.48 6.97 -7.03
C GLY A 93 10.94 5.97 -8.10
N TRP A 94 10.02 5.24 -8.69
CA TRP A 94 10.29 4.37 -9.84
C TRP A 94 10.75 5.18 -11.05
N LYS A 95 11.77 4.69 -11.78
CA LYS A 95 12.34 5.39 -12.95
C LYS A 95 11.57 5.16 -14.26
N GLY A 96 10.83 4.06 -14.36
CA GLY A 96 10.08 3.74 -15.57
C GLY A 96 8.71 4.42 -15.57
N ASP A 97 7.97 4.20 -16.65
CA ASP A 97 6.57 4.60 -16.70
C ASP A 97 5.74 3.58 -15.88
N ALA A 98 5.07 4.05 -14.84
CA ALA A 98 4.15 3.22 -14.07
C ALA A 98 2.93 2.89 -14.94
N LEU A 99 2.69 1.60 -15.19
CA LEU A 99 1.57 1.16 -16.05
C LEU A 99 0.19 1.37 -15.40
N TYR A 100 0.12 1.40 -14.07
CA TYR A 100 -1.14 1.49 -13.31
C TYR A 100 -1.10 2.55 -12.22
N GLU A 101 -0.22 2.38 -11.24
CA GLU A 101 -0.09 3.27 -10.09
C GLU A 101 1.39 3.58 -9.80
N PRO A 102 1.70 4.78 -9.26
CA PRO A 102 3.07 5.15 -8.92
C PRO A 102 3.71 4.12 -7.98
N GLN A 103 4.93 3.70 -8.31
CA GLN A 103 5.68 2.73 -7.51
C GLN A 103 6.81 3.40 -6.75
N TRP A 104 6.98 2.97 -5.50
CA TRP A 104 7.98 3.51 -4.59
C TRP A 104 8.74 2.38 -3.90
N TYR A 105 10.05 2.53 -3.83
CA TYR A 105 10.89 1.68 -3.01
C TYR A 105 11.05 2.32 -1.64
N VAL A 106 10.50 1.70 -0.60
CA VAL A 106 10.62 2.16 0.79
C VAL A 106 11.97 1.75 1.36
N THR A 107 12.84 2.71 1.58
CA THR A 107 14.16 2.46 2.17
C THR A 107 14.11 2.47 3.69
N GLU A 108 13.35 3.38 4.29
CA GLU A 108 13.30 3.58 5.74
C GLU A 108 11.91 4.07 6.18
N VAL A 109 11.47 3.62 7.36
CA VAL A 109 10.31 4.21 8.05
C VAL A 109 10.87 5.09 9.16
N LEU A 110 10.58 6.39 9.10
CA LEU A 110 11.14 7.39 10.01
C LEU A 110 10.25 7.57 11.24
N GLU A 111 8.94 7.62 11.02
CA GLU A 111 7.97 7.90 12.07
C GLU A 111 6.63 7.22 11.76
N GLU A 112 5.98 6.73 12.80
CA GLU A 112 4.65 6.10 12.76
C GLU A 112 3.65 7.00 13.48
N GLY A 113 2.43 7.11 12.94
CA GLY A 113 1.35 7.87 13.56
C GLY A 113 1.47 9.37 13.36
N VAL A 114 2.04 9.79 12.24
CA VAL A 114 2.21 11.23 11.94
C VAL A 114 0.84 11.85 11.62
N PRO A 115 0.43 12.93 12.31
CA PRO A 115 -0.83 13.60 12.02
C PRO A 115 -0.75 14.29 10.66
N CYS A 116 -1.76 14.07 9.83
CA CYS A 116 -1.87 14.72 8.53
C CYS A 116 -3.34 14.88 8.15
N PRO A 117 -3.93 16.08 8.36
CA PRO A 117 -5.36 16.30 8.16
C PRO A 117 -5.87 15.91 6.76
N ALA A 118 -5.08 16.15 5.72
CA ALA A 118 -5.46 15.80 4.35
C ALA A 118 -5.58 14.27 4.16
N LEU A 119 -4.65 13.50 4.73
CA LEU A 119 -4.70 12.03 4.66
C LEU A 119 -5.77 11.47 5.60
N GLU A 120 -5.98 12.07 6.76
CA GLU A 120 -7.04 11.70 7.70
C GLU A 120 -8.44 11.89 7.09
N GLU A 121 -8.66 12.98 6.36
CA GLU A 121 -9.90 13.23 5.62
C GLU A 121 -10.12 12.18 4.52
N ILE A 122 -9.08 11.85 3.76
CA ILE A 122 -9.12 10.77 2.76
C ILE A 122 -9.46 9.43 3.42
N TRP A 123 -8.86 9.13 4.58
CA TRP A 123 -9.16 7.91 5.33
C TRP A 123 -10.60 7.87 5.83
N ALA A 124 -11.11 9.00 6.35
CA ALA A 124 -12.48 9.11 6.84
C ALA A 124 -13.51 8.88 5.71
N GLU A 125 -13.28 9.46 4.53
CA GLU A 125 -14.16 9.24 3.38
C GLU A 125 -14.03 7.82 2.82
N TYR A 126 -12.83 7.25 2.80
CA TYR A 126 -12.61 5.87 2.35
C TYR A 126 -13.29 4.85 3.26
N THR A 127 -13.24 5.05 4.58
CA THR A 127 -13.85 4.15 5.56
C THR A 127 -15.36 4.33 5.73
N LYS A 128 -15.93 5.36 5.12
CA LYS A 128 -17.37 5.59 5.10
C LYS A 128 -18.09 4.44 4.38
N PRO A 129 -18.99 3.71 5.08
CA PRO A 129 -19.75 2.63 4.47
C PRO A 129 -20.61 3.14 3.30
N ILE A 130 -20.57 2.44 2.17
CA ILE A 130 -21.49 2.66 1.06
C ILE A 130 -22.54 1.56 1.13
N LEU A 131 -23.80 1.96 1.26
CA LEU A 131 -24.94 1.07 1.33
C LEU A 131 -25.71 1.11 0.01
N LEU A 132 -26.08 -0.07 -0.48
CA LEU A 132 -26.99 -0.25 -1.60
C LEU A 132 -28.22 -0.99 -1.09
N GLU A 133 -29.38 -0.36 -1.19
CA GLU A 133 -30.66 -0.98 -0.84
C GLU A 133 -31.26 -1.60 -2.10
N ASP A 134 -31.56 -2.89 -2.03
CA ASP A 134 -32.24 -3.64 -3.09
C ASP A 134 -33.49 -4.34 -2.55
N GLU A 135 -34.57 -4.37 -3.33
CA GLU A 135 -35.85 -4.92 -2.92
C GLU A 135 -35.82 -6.44 -2.66
N VAL A 136 -34.92 -7.18 -3.32
CA VAL A 136 -34.81 -8.64 -3.21
C VAL A 136 -33.64 -9.04 -2.31
N LEU A 137 -32.49 -8.37 -2.47
CA LEU A 137 -31.25 -8.72 -1.78
C LEU A 137 -31.11 -8.04 -0.40
N GLY A 138 -31.96 -7.05 -0.10
CA GLY A 138 -31.87 -6.25 1.12
C GLY A 138 -30.72 -5.25 1.06
N THR A 139 -30.15 -4.94 2.22
CA THR A 139 -29.03 -3.99 2.33
C THR A 139 -27.70 -4.67 2.03
N LEU A 140 -27.00 -4.16 1.01
CA LEU A 140 -25.64 -4.55 0.66
C LEU A 140 -24.66 -3.43 1.06
N THR A 141 -23.50 -3.79 1.59
CA THR A 141 -22.41 -2.87 1.95
C THR A 141 -21.23 -3.08 1.01
N LEU A 142 -20.67 -2.02 0.45
CA LEU A 142 -19.48 -2.10 -0.39
C LEU A 142 -18.24 -2.41 0.46
N ASP A 143 -17.62 -3.56 0.22
CA ASP A 143 -16.21 -3.78 0.54
C ASP A 143 -15.36 -3.11 -0.56
N ARG A 144 -14.73 -1.99 -0.20
CA ARG A 144 -13.89 -1.20 -1.13
C ARG A 144 -12.55 -1.86 -1.45
N GLU A 145 -12.06 -2.75 -0.59
CA GLU A 145 -10.79 -3.44 -0.79
C GLU A 145 -10.97 -4.54 -1.83
N MET A 146 -12.05 -5.32 -1.70
CA MET A 146 -12.41 -6.38 -2.64
C MET A 146 -13.18 -5.86 -3.87
N SER A 147 -13.65 -4.60 -3.82
CA SER A 147 -14.53 -4.00 -4.84
C SER A 147 -15.81 -4.82 -5.08
N ILE A 148 -16.41 -5.34 -4.01
CA ILE A 148 -17.65 -6.13 -4.05
C ILE A 148 -18.67 -5.60 -3.06
N PHE A 149 -19.95 -5.72 -3.41
CA PHE A 149 -21.03 -5.52 -2.44
C PHE A 149 -21.29 -6.82 -1.69
N GLU A 150 -21.19 -6.77 -0.37
CA GLU A 150 -21.49 -7.87 0.52
C GLU A 150 -22.79 -7.62 1.27
N GLY A 151 -23.60 -8.66 1.44
CA GLY A 151 -24.81 -8.58 2.23
C GLY A 151 -25.42 -9.95 2.41
N THR A 152 -26.52 -9.99 3.15
CA THR A 152 -27.22 -11.23 3.48
C THR A 152 -28.64 -11.13 2.98
N CYS A 153 -29.05 -12.07 2.14
CA CYS A 153 -30.43 -12.19 1.68
C CYS A 153 -31.05 -13.50 2.19
N LYS A 154 -32.37 -13.50 2.39
CA LYS A 154 -33.12 -14.71 2.70
C LYS A 154 -33.60 -15.33 1.40
N TRP A 155 -33.07 -16.50 1.06
CA TRP A 155 -33.49 -17.23 -0.11
C TRP A 155 -34.63 -18.20 0.24
N MET A 156 -35.80 -18.01 -0.38
CA MET A 156 -37.05 -18.77 -0.15
C MET A 156 -37.74 -18.63 1.22
N GLY A 157 -37.37 -17.62 2.02
CA GLY A 157 -37.96 -17.34 3.33
C GLY A 157 -37.15 -17.87 4.50
#